data_AF-A0AAV0Z4I6-F1
#
_entry.id   AF-A0AAV0Z4I6-F1
#
_cell.length_a   1.000
_cell.length_b   1.000
_cell.length_c   1.000
_cell.angle_alpha   90.00
_cell.angle_beta   90.00
_cell.angle_gamma   90.00
#
_symmetry.space_group_name_H-M   'P 1'
#
loop_
_entity.id
_entity.type
_entity.pdbx_description
1 polymer ?
#
loop_
_entity_poly.entity_id
_entity_poly.type
_entity_poly.pdbx_seq_one_letter_code
_entity_poly.pdbx_strand_id
1 'polypeptide(L)'
;MLNMMKPWFRLYLLNLLLSLHYYPSLAALTSISINQSVSGDQTIISRGGIFELGFFKPSNSSKDYIGICNLVLIDESSNQVWSINMSFPKSDSVVAILLDSGNLVLRNRHNDDASDPLWQSSDHPTDTWLPDSKIRLDNKAKKPQYFTSWKNRDDPGMGLFSFKLDLKGTISYSILWNKSEQYWTSGAWNGHIFSQVPEMRLNYIYNLSLESNENETYFTYSVYNPSIMSRFVMDISGQIKQLSWLENVKEWNLFSTQPRGRNISTTLKELSNIKSISAN
;
A
#
# COMPACT_ATOMS: atom_id res chain seq x y z
N MET A 1 -56.14 -4.57 13.94
CA MET A 1 -55.91 -5.95 14.42
C MET A 1 -54.56 -6.00 15.15
N LEU A 2 -54.45 -5.37 16.33
CA LEU A 2 -53.15 -5.04 16.95
C LEU A 2 -53.18 -5.07 18.49
N ASN A 3 -54.11 -5.85 19.08
CA ASN A 3 -54.38 -5.80 20.52
C ASN A 3 -54.50 -7.17 21.22
N MET A 4 -53.97 -8.24 20.60
CA MET A 4 -53.86 -9.57 21.23
C MET A 4 -52.44 -10.12 21.08
N MET A 5 -51.53 -9.66 21.93
CA MET A 5 -50.21 -10.27 22.10
C MET A 5 -49.91 -10.39 23.59
N LYS A 6 -49.57 -11.62 24.03
CA LYS A 6 -49.38 -11.95 25.45
C LYS A 6 -48.28 -11.08 26.08
N PRO A 7 -48.35 -10.74 27.39
CA PRO A 7 -47.40 -9.82 28.02
C PRO A 7 -45.93 -10.26 27.88
N TRP A 8 -45.65 -11.57 27.89
CA TRP A 8 -44.31 -12.11 27.67
C TRP A 8 -43.76 -11.85 26.25
N PHE A 9 -44.62 -11.71 25.24
CA PHE A 9 -44.21 -11.32 23.88
C PHE A 9 -43.84 -9.83 23.78
N ARG A 10 -44.43 -8.97 24.61
CA ARG A 10 -44.04 -7.54 24.69
C ARG A 10 -42.64 -7.40 25.31
N LEU A 11 -42.32 -8.20 26.32
CA LEU A 11 -40.97 -8.30 26.88
C LEU A 11 -39.93 -8.80 25.87
N TYR A 12 -40.30 -9.72 24.98
CA TYR A 12 -39.39 -10.21 23.93
C TYR A 12 -39.11 -9.14 22.86
N LEU A 13 -40.12 -8.39 22.43
CA LEU A 13 -39.95 -7.26 21.49
C LEU A 13 -39.21 -6.07 22.12
N LEU A 14 -39.40 -5.79 23.40
CA LEU A 14 -38.62 -4.77 24.11
C LEU A 14 -37.14 -5.18 24.23
N ASN A 15 -36.86 -6.46 24.48
CA ASN A 15 -35.49 -6.99 24.48
C ASN A 15 -34.88 -7.02 23.07
N LEU A 16 -35.67 -7.23 22.00
CA LEU A 16 -35.17 -7.16 20.63
C LEU A 16 -34.76 -5.73 20.24
N LEU A 17 -35.48 -4.72 20.73
CA LEU A 17 -35.12 -3.30 20.59
C LEU A 17 -33.96 -2.86 21.50
N LEU A 18 -33.74 -3.55 22.63
CA LEU A 18 -32.56 -3.35 23.48
C LEU A 18 -31.34 -4.19 23.05
N SER A 19 -31.53 -5.22 22.22
CA SER A 19 -30.43 -5.95 21.54
C SER A 19 -29.91 -5.23 20.29
N LEU A 20 -30.58 -4.17 19.85
CA LEU A 20 -29.88 -3.05 19.22
C LEU A 20 -29.11 -2.30 20.31
N HIS A 21 -28.11 -2.97 20.88
CA HIS A 21 -26.97 -2.26 21.40
C HIS A 21 -26.42 -1.48 20.22
N TYR A 22 -26.62 -0.16 20.29
CA TYR A 22 -25.95 0.81 19.48
C TYR A 22 -24.46 0.61 19.78
N TYR A 23 -23.80 -0.27 19.05
CA TYR A 23 -22.37 -0.17 18.87
C TYR A 23 -22.18 1.23 18.29
N PRO A 24 -21.58 2.19 19.03
CA PRO A 24 -21.08 3.35 18.35
C PRO A 24 -20.11 2.78 17.32
N SER A 25 -20.35 3.01 16.03
CA SER A 25 -19.27 2.95 15.06
C SER A 25 -18.25 3.96 15.59
N LEU A 26 -17.18 3.45 16.20
CA LEU A 26 -16.22 4.24 16.94
C LEU A 26 -15.77 5.34 15.99
N ALA A 27 -16.00 6.61 16.36
CA ALA A 27 -16.02 7.69 15.38
C ALA A 27 -14.66 7.79 14.69
N ALA A 28 -14.58 7.27 13.46
CA ALA A 28 -13.33 7.15 12.75
C ALA A 28 -12.78 8.56 12.51
N LEU A 29 -11.55 8.76 12.96
CA LEU A 29 -10.90 10.06 12.82
C LEU A 29 -10.55 10.25 11.35
N THR A 30 -10.67 11.46 10.81
CA THR A 30 -10.07 11.78 9.49
C THR A 30 -8.61 12.22 9.61
N SER A 31 -8.15 12.48 10.84
CA SER A 31 -6.86 13.06 11.14
C SER A 31 -6.47 12.87 12.62
N ILE A 32 -5.17 12.72 12.90
CA ILE A 32 -4.60 12.70 14.25
C ILE A 32 -3.82 14.01 14.47
N SER A 33 -4.15 14.75 15.52
CA SER A 33 -3.40 15.93 15.98
C SER A 33 -2.32 15.55 17.00
N ILE A 34 -1.39 16.46 17.28
CA ILE A 34 -0.44 16.30 18.41
C ILE A 34 -1.18 15.94 19.70
N ASN A 35 -0.58 15.02 20.48
CA ASN A 35 -1.12 14.43 21.72
C ASN A 35 -2.42 13.60 21.57
N GLN A 36 -2.87 13.32 20.35
CA GLN A 36 -3.85 12.27 20.08
C GLN A 36 -3.14 10.97 19.69
N SER A 37 -3.71 9.83 20.08
CA SER A 37 -3.28 8.50 19.68
C SER A 37 -4.45 7.72 19.07
N VAL A 38 -4.09 6.72 18.26
CA VAL A 38 -4.98 5.66 17.81
C VAL A 38 -4.49 4.38 18.48
N SER A 39 -5.40 3.58 19.02
CA SER A 39 -5.09 2.40 19.84
C SER A 39 -6.20 1.36 19.76
N GLY A 40 -5.83 0.08 19.89
CA GLY A 40 -6.80 -1.03 19.87
C GLY A 40 -7.57 -1.13 18.55
N ASP A 41 -8.88 -0.99 18.64
CA ASP A 41 -9.85 -1.04 17.54
C ASP A 41 -10.09 0.30 16.84
N GLN A 42 -9.42 1.38 17.26
CA GLN A 42 -9.53 2.69 16.64
C GLN A 42 -8.87 2.72 15.25
N THR A 43 -9.47 3.48 14.33
CA THR A 43 -8.97 3.68 12.97
C THR A 43 -9.08 5.14 12.51
N ILE A 44 -8.26 5.49 11.50
CA ILE A 44 -8.40 6.71 10.70
C ILE A 44 -9.08 6.32 9.39
N ILE A 45 -10.14 7.02 8.99
CA ILE A 45 -10.79 6.83 7.68
C ILE A 45 -10.59 8.08 6.82
N SER A 46 -10.17 7.88 5.58
CA SER A 46 -10.07 8.91 4.54
C SER A 46 -11.43 9.62 4.32
N ARG A 47 -11.43 10.89 3.89
CA ARG A 47 -12.67 11.70 3.81
C ARG A 47 -13.75 11.05 2.93
N GLY A 48 -13.36 10.42 1.83
CA GLY A 48 -14.25 9.69 0.91
C GLY A 48 -14.61 8.26 1.36
N GLY A 49 -14.06 7.76 2.47
CA GLY A 49 -14.31 6.40 2.95
C GLY A 49 -13.64 5.29 2.15
N ILE A 50 -12.65 5.62 1.31
CA ILE A 50 -12.00 4.68 0.37
C ILE A 50 -10.89 3.86 1.07
N PHE A 51 -10.14 4.53 1.94
CA PHE A 51 -9.04 3.98 2.72
C PHE A 51 -9.28 4.13 4.22
N GLU A 52 -8.83 3.13 4.97
CA GLU A 52 -8.84 3.06 6.42
C GLU A 52 -7.43 2.65 6.91
N LEU A 53 -6.98 3.24 8.01
CA LEU A 53 -5.70 2.97 8.67
C LEU A 53 -5.93 2.61 10.14
N GLY A 54 -5.42 1.45 10.55
CA GLY A 54 -5.51 0.97 11.92
C GLY A 54 -4.51 -0.16 12.19
N PHE A 55 -4.63 -0.78 13.36
CA PHE A 55 -3.88 -1.98 13.73
C PHE A 55 -4.54 -3.19 13.09
N PHE A 56 -3.75 -4.13 12.56
CA PHE A 56 -4.28 -5.41 12.08
C PHE A 56 -3.35 -6.58 12.39
N LYS A 57 -3.95 -7.77 12.46
CA LYS A 57 -3.26 -9.02 12.76
C LYS A 57 -3.54 -10.07 11.67
N PRO A 58 -2.55 -10.47 10.86
CA PRO A 58 -2.67 -11.58 9.93
C PRO A 58 -3.02 -12.88 10.65
N SER A 59 -3.84 -13.73 10.01
CA SER A 59 -4.50 -14.88 10.66
C SER A 59 -3.57 -15.89 11.35
N ASN A 60 -2.29 -15.97 10.96
CA ASN A 60 -1.29 -16.87 11.55
C ASN A 60 -0.10 -16.14 12.20
N SER A 61 -0.16 -14.81 12.38
CA SER A 61 0.92 -14.04 13.01
C SER A 61 0.70 -13.89 14.52
N SER A 62 1.76 -14.04 15.31
CA SER A 62 1.78 -13.63 16.72
C SER A 62 2.05 -12.13 16.92
N LYS A 63 2.32 -11.39 15.84
CA LYS A 63 2.65 -9.96 15.82
C LYS A 63 1.51 -9.16 15.19
N ASP A 64 1.23 -8.02 15.79
CA ASP A 64 0.38 -7.00 15.20
C ASP A 64 1.21 -6.12 14.27
N TYR A 65 0.63 -5.68 13.17
CA TYR A 65 1.31 -4.86 12.16
C TYR A 65 0.59 -3.52 11.94
N ILE A 66 1.39 -2.51 11.63
CA ILE A 66 0.97 -1.19 11.16
C ILE A 66 1.92 -0.80 10.02
N GLY A 67 1.42 -0.04 9.05
CA GLY A 67 2.26 0.88 8.29
C GLY A 67 1.45 2.14 7.96
N ILE A 68 2.01 3.35 7.88
CA ILE A 68 3.38 3.88 8.10
C ILE A 68 3.25 5.42 8.08
N CYS A 69 4.07 6.27 8.70
CA CYS A 69 5.29 6.17 9.54
C CYS A 69 5.12 7.06 10.80
N ASN A 70 6.23 7.37 11.51
CA ASN A 70 6.30 8.23 12.70
C ASN A 70 5.35 7.83 13.84
N LEU A 71 5.07 6.54 13.91
CA LEU A 71 4.58 5.87 15.10
C LEU A 71 5.79 5.55 15.98
N VAL A 72 5.74 5.98 17.24
CA VAL A 72 6.53 5.34 18.29
C VAL A 72 5.76 4.06 18.64
N LEU A 73 6.38 2.90 18.44
CA LEU A 73 5.80 1.66 18.97
C LEU A 73 6.15 1.62 20.46
N ILE A 74 5.12 1.66 21.30
CA ILE A 74 5.22 1.64 22.75
C ILE A 74 4.58 0.32 23.23
N ASP A 75 5.23 -0.38 24.17
CA ASP A 75 4.66 -1.59 24.78
C ASP A 75 3.60 -1.27 25.86
N GLU A 76 2.94 -2.30 26.39
CA GLU A 76 1.94 -2.18 27.46
C GLU A 76 2.49 -1.53 28.76
N SER A 77 3.82 -1.54 28.94
CA SER A 77 4.54 -0.92 30.07
C SER A 77 5.08 0.48 29.76
N SER A 78 4.64 1.09 28.66
CA SER A 78 5.07 2.41 28.20
C SER A 78 6.54 2.51 27.72
N ASN A 79 7.20 1.39 27.42
CA ASN A 79 8.56 1.39 26.87
C ASN A 79 8.56 1.59 25.36
N GLN A 80 9.45 2.46 24.86
CA GLN A 80 9.69 2.67 23.44
C GLN A 80 10.41 1.45 22.82
N VAL A 81 9.67 0.65 22.06
CA VAL A 81 10.17 -0.53 21.33
C VAL A 81 10.81 -0.12 20.00
N TRP A 82 10.25 0.88 19.32
CA TRP A 82 10.76 1.38 18.04
C TRP A 82 10.32 2.82 17.78
N SER A 83 11.12 3.57 17.01
CA SER A 83 10.82 4.93 16.57
C SER A 83 11.59 5.27 15.30
N ILE A 84 10.97 6.06 14.42
CA ILE A 84 11.72 6.79 13.38
C ILE A 84 12.21 8.11 13.99
N ASN A 85 13.50 8.40 13.82
CA ASN A 85 14.11 9.64 14.29
C ASN A 85 14.10 10.69 13.15
N MET A 86 12.98 11.40 12.99
CA MET A 86 12.88 12.58 12.11
C MET A 86 12.69 13.84 12.96
N SER A 87 13.62 14.79 12.84
CA SER A 87 13.57 16.07 13.54
C SER A 87 12.73 17.08 12.76
N PHE A 88 11.46 17.24 13.12
CA PHE A 88 10.62 18.33 12.64
C PHE A 88 10.75 19.56 13.55
N PRO A 89 10.56 20.79 13.04
CA PRO A 89 10.41 21.96 13.90
C PRO A 89 9.23 21.73 14.85
N LYS A 90 9.46 21.91 16.15
CA LYS A 90 8.38 21.88 17.16
C LYS A 90 7.37 22.98 16.83
N SER A 91 6.21 22.57 16.34
CA SER A 91 5.04 23.42 16.20
C SER A 91 3.81 22.62 16.60
N ASP A 92 2.99 23.18 17.48
CA ASP A 92 1.76 22.54 17.99
C ASP A 92 0.65 22.42 16.91
N SER A 93 0.99 22.73 15.67
CA SER A 93 0.14 22.72 14.48
C SER A 93 0.33 21.50 13.58
N VAL A 94 1.25 20.57 13.86
CA VAL A 94 1.42 19.38 13.00
C VAL A 94 0.24 18.40 13.15
N VAL A 95 -0.25 17.89 12.02
CA VAL A 95 -1.38 16.96 11.92
C VAL A 95 -1.06 15.83 10.92
N ALA A 96 -1.48 14.61 11.25
CA ALA A 96 -1.49 13.46 10.35
C ALA A 96 -2.86 13.33 9.69
N ILE A 97 -2.93 13.19 8.37
CA ILE A 97 -4.20 13.08 7.61
C ILE A 97 -4.08 11.94 6.61
N LEU A 98 -5.07 11.04 6.58
CA LEU A 98 -5.20 10.02 5.54
C LEU A 98 -6.00 10.60 4.37
N LEU A 99 -5.36 10.73 3.21
CA LEU A 99 -5.99 11.26 2.00
C LEU A 99 -6.79 10.17 1.25
N ASP A 100 -7.72 10.59 0.41
CA ASP A 100 -8.54 9.69 -0.42
C ASP A 100 -7.72 8.94 -1.50
N SER A 101 -6.46 9.30 -1.70
CA SER A 101 -5.46 8.55 -2.49
C SER A 101 -4.77 7.41 -1.72
N GLY A 102 -5.07 7.25 -0.42
CA GLY A 102 -4.38 6.32 0.48
C GLY A 102 -3.03 6.83 1.01
N ASN A 103 -2.61 8.03 0.61
CA ASN A 103 -1.40 8.68 1.12
C ASN A 103 -1.67 9.24 2.54
N LEU A 104 -0.92 8.77 3.54
CA LEU A 104 -0.89 9.37 4.88
C LEU A 104 0.14 10.50 4.87
N VAL A 105 -0.30 11.74 5.12
CA VAL A 105 0.57 12.92 5.13
C VAL A 105 0.70 13.51 6.53
N LEU A 106 1.93 13.89 6.90
CA LEU A 106 2.20 14.80 8.02
C LEU A 106 2.41 16.20 7.46
N ARG A 107 1.65 17.18 7.95
CA ARG A 107 1.80 18.59 7.55
C ARG A 107 1.45 19.55 8.67
N ASN A 108 1.79 20.82 8.51
CA ASN A 108 1.28 21.89 9.35
C ASN A 108 -0.21 22.15 9.01
N ARG A 109 -1.07 22.21 10.03
CA ARG A 109 -2.52 22.45 9.95
C ARG A 109 -2.90 23.79 9.33
N HIS A 110 -2.00 24.78 9.39
CA HIS A 110 -2.20 26.10 8.80
C HIS A 110 -1.73 26.19 7.35
N ASN A 111 -1.09 25.14 6.81
CA ASN A 111 -0.68 25.08 5.42
C ASN A 111 -1.80 24.49 4.55
N ASP A 112 -2.07 25.15 3.42
CA ASP A 112 -3.00 24.67 2.40
C ASP A 112 -2.58 23.30 1.84
N ASP A 113 -3.54 22.59 1.25
CA ASP A 113 -3.36 21.27 0.61
C ASP A 113 -2.28 21.27 -0.51
N ALA A 114 -1.92 22.44 -1.03
CA ALA A 114 -0.88 22.62 -2.06
C ALA A 114 0.55 22.80 -1.51
N SER A 115 0.74 22.86 -0.19
CA SER A 115 2.08 22.94 0.41
C SER A 115 2.72 21.56 0.50
N ASP A 116 4.03 21.47 0.25
CA ASP A 116 4.78 20.23 0.43
C ASP A 116 4.59 19.67 1.86
N PRO A 117 4.25 18.37 2.01
CA PRO A 117 4.09 17.76 3.32
C PRO A 117 5.45 17.61 4.00
N LEU A 118 5.45 17.65 5.34
CA LEU A 118 6.64 17.38 6.15
C LEU A 118 7.10 15.92 5.97
N TRP A 119 6.16 15.01 5.74
CA TRP A 119 6.40 13.60 5.42
C TRP A 119 5.15 12.98 4.76
N GLN A 120 5.32 11.95 3.92
CA GLN A 120 4.21 11.24 3.29
C GLN A 120 4.46 9.72 3.08
N SER A 121 3.40 8.89 3.15
CA SER A 121 3.53 7.42 3.04
C SER A 121 3.87 6.94 1.63
N SER A 122 3.43 7.65 0.58
CA SER A 122 3.76 7.32 -0.81
C SER A 122 5.27 7.35 -1.13
N ASP A 123 6.08 8.00 -0.28
CA ASP A 123 7.55 7.97 -0.39
C ASP A 123 8.17 6.65 0.11
N HIS A 124 7.41 5.83 0.84
CA HIS A 124 7.84 4.61 1.52
C HIS A 124 6.97 3.38 1.17
N PRO A 125 6.79 3.01 -0.11
CA PRO A 125 5.90 1.93 -0.51
C PRO A 125 6.33 0.56 0.04
N THR A 126 5.34 -0.29 0.32
CA THR A 126 5.52 -1.67 0.77
C THR A 126 5.49 -2.63 -0.43
N ASP A 127 4.45 -3.46 -0.53
CA ASP A 127 4.12 -4.40 -1.59
C ASP A 127 2.93 -3.95 -2.44
N THR A 128 2.22 -2.87 -2.07
CA THR A 128 1.12 -2.28 -2.85
C THR A 128 1.46 -0.86 -3.36
N TRP A 129 1.27 -0.61 -4.66
CA TRP A 129 1.51 0.67 -5.34
C TRP A 129 0.18 1.21 -5.89
N LEU A 130 -0.26 2.34 -5.32
CA LEU A 130 -1.57 2.96 -5.57
C LEU A 130 -1.50 4.02 -6.69
N PRO A 131 -2.65 4.43 -7.25
CA PRO A 131 -2.71 5.52 -8.23
C PRO A 131 -2.07 6.81 -7.70
N ASP A 132 -1.59 7.63 -8.63
CA ASP A 132 -0.91 8.92 -8.45
C ASP A 132 0.40 8.88 -7.62
N SER A 133 0.71 7.73 -7.02
CA SER A 133 1.98 7.47 -6.34
C SER A 133 3.09 7.16 -7.36
N LYS A 134 4.33 7.52 -7.01
CA LYS A 134 5.52 7.32 -7.86
C LYS A 134 6.28 6.07 -7.43
N ILE A 135 6.91 5.36 -8.38
CA ILE A 135 8.11 4.56 -8.10
C ILE A 135 9.31 5.29 -8.70
N ARG A 136 10.12 5.95 -7.86
CA ARG A 136 11.14 6.91 -8.29
C ARG A 136 12.59 6.47 -8.11
N LEU A 137 13.49 7.18 -8.78
CA LEU A 137 14.93 7.20 -8.55
C LEU A 137 15.37 8.66 -8.34
N ASP A 138 16.06 8.92 -7.24
CA ASP A 138 16.80 10.16 -7.05
C ASP A 138 18.00 10.19 -8.01
N ASN A 139 18.00 11.15 -8.95
CA ASN A 139 19.02 11.24 -9.99
C ASN A 139 20.35 11.83 -9.48
N LYS A 140 20.37 12.48 -8.31
CA LYS A 140 21.58 13.04 -7.68
C LYS A 140 22.23 12.02 -6.76
N ALA A 141 21.46 11.45 -5.82
CA ALA A 141 21.92 10.43 -4.89
C ALA A 141 22.04 9.02 -5.50
N LYS A 142 21.54 8.83 -6.73
CA LYS A 142 21.43 7.52 -7.42
C LYS A 142 20.71 6.45 -6.58
N LYS A 143 19.76 6.89 -5.74
CA LYS A 143 19.04 6.06 -4.77
C LYS A 143 17.65 5.70 -5.30
N PRO A 144 17.43 4.44 -5.75
CA PRO A 144 16.10 4.01 -6.16
C PRO A 144 15.20 3.81 -4.95
N GLN A 145 13.91 4.12 -5.14
CA GLN A 145 12.84 3.62 -4.30
C GLN A 145 12.62 2.14 -4.60
N TYR A 146 12.30 1.36 -3.57
CA TYR A 146 12.07 -0.08 -3.67
C TYR A 146 10.64 -0.41 -3.32
N PHE A 147 10.08 -1.32 -4.08
CA PHE A 147 8.72 -1.85 -3.91
C PHE A 147 8.83 -3.37 -3.74
N THR A 148 8.57 -3.88 -2.53
CA THR A 148 9.04 -5.20 -2.09
C THR A 148 7.89 -6.10 -1.65
N SER A 149 7.91 -7.37 -2.07
CA SER A 149 6.91 -8.35 -1.67
C SER A 149 6.84 -8.51 -0.16
N TRP A 150 5.69 -8.96 0.34
CA TRP A 150 5.65 -9.61 1.65
C TRP A 150 6.55 -10.86 1.64
N LYS A 151 6.94 -11.34 2.82
CA LYS A 151 7.75 -12.54 2.99
C LYS A 151 6.94 -13.81 2.70
N ASN A 152 5.66 -13.82 3.05
CA ASN A 152 4.67 -14.82 2.68
C ASN A 152 3.26 -14.22 2.87
N ARG A 153 2.20 -15.03 2.80
CA ARG A 153 0.80 -14.55 2.93
C ARG A 153 0.44 -14.04 4.33
N ASP A 154 1.15 -14.48 5.35
CA ASP A 154 0.84 -14.24 6.77
C ASP A 154 1.86 -13.32 7.47
N ASP A 155 3.05 -13.10 6.87
CA ASP A 155 4.11 -12.22 7.38
C ASP A 155 4.40 -11.08 6.37
N PRO A 156 3.84 -9.87 6.57
CA PRO A 156 4.11 -8.67 5.77
C PRO A 156 5.52 -8.07 5.96
N GLY A 157 6.41 -8.74 6.71
CA GLY A 157 7.83 -8.41 6.70
C GLY A 157 8.44 -8.50 5.29
N MET A 158 9.62 -7.89 5.10
CA MET A 158 10.29 -7.85 3.79
C MET A 158 10.51 -9.25 3.20
N GLY A 159 9.99 -9.46 1.99
CA GLY A 159 10.19 -10.67 1.20
C GLY A 159 11.38 -10.61 0.24
N LEU A 160 11.43 -11.61 -0.65
CA LEU A 160 12.57 -11.86 -1.53
C LEU A 160 12.57 -11.03 -2.81
N PHE A 161 11.44 -10.47 -3.23
CA PHE A 161 11.31 -9.79 -4.52
C PHE A 161 11.14 -8.29 -4.35
N SER A 162 12.03 -7.49 -4.94
CA SER A 162 11.97 -6.03 -4.92
C SER A 162 12.02 -5.45 -6.33
N PHE A 163 11.04 -4.63 -6.70
CA PHE A 163 11.04 -3.83 -7.91
C PHE A 163 11.75 -2.49 -7.69
N LYS A 164 12.51 -2.05 -8.69
CA LYS A 164 13.17 -0.74 -8.73
C LYS A 164 13.34 -0.23 -10.16
N LEU A 165 13.58 1.07 -10.30
CA LEU A 165 14.13 1.65 -11.53
C LEU A 165 15.61 1.27 -11.70
N ASP A 166 16.08 1.16 -12.93
CA ASP A 166 17.48 0.99 -13.33
C ASP A 166 17.85 1.93 -14.51
N LEU A 167 19.06 2.52 -14.46
CA LEU A 167 19.59 3.49 -15.45
C LEU A 167 20.86 2.98 -16.13
N LYS A 168 20.95 1.68 -16.44
CA LYS A 168 22.07 1.08 -17.19
C LYS A 168 21.95 1.41 -18.68
N GLY A 169 22.30 2.63 -19.05
CA GLY A 169 22.32 3.14 -20.43
C GLY A 169 20.94 3.50 -21.02
N THR A 170 19.87 2.93 -20.50
CA THR A 170 18.47 3.27 -20.83
C THR A 170 17.61 3.25 -19.56
N ILE A 171 16.47 3.92 -19.58
CA ILE A 171 15.50 3.84 -18.48
C ILE A 171 14.78 2.50 -18.59
N SER A 172 14.86 1.71 -17.53
CA SER A 172 14.15 0.45 -17.39
C SER A 172 13.77 0.24 -15.94
N TYR A 173 12.84 -0.67 -15.68
CA TYR A 173 12.59 -1.22 -14.36
C TYR A 173 12.97 -2.69 -14.30
N SER A 174 13.44 -3.13 -13.13
CA SER A 174 13.82 -4.52 -12.86
C SER A 174 13.22 -5.02 -11.56
N ILE A 175 12.85 -6.30 -11.55
CA ILE A 175 12.58 -7.06 -10.32
C ILE A 175 13.90 -7.73 -9.92
N LEU A 176 14.29 -7.54 -8.67
CA LEU A 176 15.44 -8.18 -8.06
C LEU A 176 14.99 -9.33 -7.16
N TRP A 177 15.68 -10.46 -7.24
CA TRP A 177 15.63 -11.50 -6.21
C TRP A 177 16.71 -11.20 -5.15
N ASN A 178 16.33 -11.32 -3.88
CA ASN A 178 17.14 -11.03 -2.70
C ASN A 178 17.88 -9.67 -2.76
N LYS A 179 17.25 -8.66 -3.40
CA LYS A 179 17.82 -7.31 -3.67
C LYS A 179 19.17 -7.28 -4.41
N SER A 180 19.64 -8.39 -4.98
CA SER A 180 20.98 -8.51 -5.56
C SER A 180 20.98 -9.07 -6.98
N GLU A 181 20.18 -10.11 -7.25
CA GLU A 181 20.14 -10.77 -8.55
C GLU A 181 18.99 -10.20 -9.40
N GLN A 182 19.22 -9.92 -10.69
CA GLN A 182 18.13 -9.45 -11.57
C GLN A 182 17.26 -10.62 -12.01
N TYR A 183 16.06 -10.71 -11.45
CA TYR A 183 15.07 -11.76 -11.73
C TYR A 183 14.25 -11.51 -13.00
N TRP A 184 14.00 -10.23 -13.33
CA TRP A 184 13.30 -9.79 -14.54
C TRP A 184 13.60 -8.32 -14.85
N THR A 185 13.39 -7.93 -16.10
CA THR A 185 13.40 -6.53 -16.54
C THR A 185 12.22 -6.23 -17.47
N SER A 186 11.67 -5.04 -17.33
CA SER A 186 10.69 -4.45 -18.25
C SER A 186 11.28 -4.15 -19.64
N GLY A 187 12.61 -4.19 -19.78
CA GLY A 187 13.30 -3.73 -20.98
C GLY A 187 13.34 -2.20 -21.07
N ALA A 188 13.90 -1.70 -22.18
CA ALA A 188 14.08 -0.28 -22.40
C ALA A 188 12.73 0.45 -22.56
N TRP A 189 12.63 1.65 -22.00
CA TRP A 189 11.61 2.63 -22.36
C TRP A 189 11.83 3.12 -23.80
N ASN A 190 10.78 3.08 -24.63
CA ASN A 190 10.84 3.52 -26.03
C ASN A 190 10.15 4.87 -26.30
N GLY A 191 9.80 5.62 -25.26
CA GLY A 191 8.99 6.85 -25.36
C GLY A 191 7.50 6.64 -25.09
N HIS A 192 7.00 5.40 -25.18
CA HIS A 192 5.57 5.09 -25.00
C HIS A 192 5.31 3.88 -24.09
N ILE A 193 6.14 2.85 -24.15
CA ILE A 193 6.03 1.62 -23.37
C ILE A 193 7.42 1.08 -23.01
N PHE A 194 7.49 0.21 -22.00
CA PHE A 194 8.65 -0.65 -21.79
C PHE A 194 8.61 -1.83 -22.77
N SER A 195 9.75 -2.19 -23.38
CA SER A 195 9.78 -3.12 -24.50
C SER A 195 9.34 -4.56 -24.19
N GLN A 196 9.40 -5.00 -22.94
CA GLN A 196 8.90 -6.30 -22.46
C GLN A 196 7.50 -6.23 -21.81
N VAL A 197 6.83 -5.07 -21.86
CA VAL A 197 5.50 -4.84 -21.27
C VAL A 197 4.51 -4.23 -22.28
N PRO A 198 4.22 -4.91 -23.42
CA PRO A 198 3.33 -4.35 -24.45
C PRO A 198 1.85 -4.25 -24.00
N GLU A 199 1.46 -4.84 -22.86
CA GLU A 199 0.18 -4.59 -22.19
C GLU A 199 -0.02 -3.11 -21.85
N MET A 200 1.04 -2.31 -21.73
CA MET A 200 0.92 -0.86 -21.55
C MET A 200 0.19 -0.15 -22.71
N ARG A 201 0.07 -0.80 -23.88
CA ARG A 201 -0.77 -0.31 -25.00
C ARG A 201 -2.27 -0.42 -24.72
N LEU A 202 -2.68 -1.14 -23.68
CA LEU A 202 -4.07 -1.30 -23.26
C LEU A 202 -4.47 -0.20 -22.25
N ASN A 203 -4.12 1.04 -22.56
CA ASN A 203 -4.29 2.22 -21.71
C ASN A 203 -5.73 2.79 -21.74
N TYR A 204 -6.75 1.93 -21.71
CA TYR A 204 -8.16 2.36 -21.70
C TYR A 204 -8.75 2.50 -20.29
N ILE A 205 -8.14 1.89 -19.27
CA ILE A 205 -8.48 2.07 -17.86
C ILE A 205 -7.48 3.03 -17.18
N TYR A 206 -6.20 2.90 -17.53
CA TYR A 206 -5.09 3.55 -16.83
C TYR A 206 -4.35 4.53 -17.75
N ASN A 207 -3.99 5.68 -17.20
CA ASN A 207 -2.96 6.53 -17.77
C ASN A 207 -1.62 6.15 -17.10
N LEU A 208 -0.59 5.83 -17.90
CA LEU A 208 0.72 5.38 -17.43
C LEU A 208 1.78 6.32 -18.00
N SER A 209 2.54 7.01 -17.15
CA SER A 209 3.57 7.96 -17.59
C SER A 209 4.91 7.74 -16.91
N LEU A 210 5.98 7.93 -17.69
CA LEU A 210 7.35 7.99 -17.23
C LEU A 210 7.83 9.44 -17.37
N GLU A 211 8.26 10.02 -16.26
CA GLU A 211 8.78 11.38 -16.18
C GLU A 211 10.25 11.36 -15.76
N SER A 212 11.05 12.25 -16.34
CA SER A 212 12.50 12.32 -16.08
C SER A 212 12.97 13.76 -16.12
N ASN A 213 13.55 14.24 -15.02
CA ASN A 213 14.16 15.56 -14.91
C ASN A 213 15.52 15.49 -14.18
N GLU A 214 16.16 16.63 -13.93
CA GLU A 214 17.48 16.68 -13.28
C GLU A 214 17.50 16.15 -11.83
N ASN A 215 16.36 16.14 -11.14
CA ASN A 215 16.23 15.73 -9.74
C ASN A 215 15.78 14.28 -9.59
N GLU A 216 14.75 13.86 -10.31
CA GLU A 216 14.18 12.51 -10.22
C GLU A 216 13.77 11.93 -11.59
N THR A 217 13.83 10.60 -11.67
CA THR A 217 13.18 9.81 -12.71
C THR A 217 12.11 8.95 -12.05
N TYR A 218 10.87 8.97 -12.53
CA TYR A 218 9.80 8.19 -11.93
C TYR A 218 8.76 7.71 -12.93
N PHE A 219 8.11 6.61 -12.57
CA PHE A 219 6.93 6.08 -13.24
C PHE A 219 5.73 6.25 -12.31
N THR A 220 4.63 6.76 -12.85
CA THR A 220 3.36 6.98 -12.14
C THR A 220 2.21 6.44 -13.00
N TYR A 221 1.06 6.22 -12.38
CA TYR A 221 -0.17 5.89 -13.09
C TYR A 221 -1.39 6.50 -12.42
N SER A 222 -2.40 6.84 -13.21
CA SER A 222 -3.72 7.23 -12.71
C SER A 222 -4.81 6.41 -13.41
N VAL A 223 -6.05 6.50 -12.91
CA VAL A 223 -7.21 5.77 -13.43
C VAL A 223 -8.18 6.78 -14.04
N TYR A 224 -8.62 6.58 -15.29
CA TYR A 224 -9.49 7.55 -15.97
C TYR A 224 -10.86 7.72 -15.32
N ASN A 225 -11.37 6.67 -14.69
CA ASN A 225 -12.56 6.73 -13.85
C ASN A 225 -12.13 6.65 -12.37
N PRO A 226 -12.23 7.74 -11.59
CA PRO A 226 -11.75 7.78 -10.20
C PRO A 226 -12.56 6.89 -9.26
N SER A 227 -13.74 6.40 -9.66
CA SER A 227 -14.52 5.43 -8.89
C SER A 227 -13.99 3.99 -9.00
N ILE A 228 -13.05 3.70 -9.92
CA ILE A 228 -12.44 2.37 -10.06
C ILE A 228 -11.21 2.29 -9.14
N MET A 229 -11.35 1.53 -8.05
CA MET A 229 -10.19 1.19 -7.22
C MET A 229 -9.19 0.34 -8.03
N SER A 230 -7.92 0.73 -8.00
CA SER A 230 -6.83 0.06 -8.70
C SER A 230 -5.61 -0.07 -7.80
N ARG A 231 -4.80 -1.11 -8.01
CA ARG A 231 -3.48 -1.24 -7.40
C ARG A 231 -2.55 -2.13 -8.22
N PHE A 232 -1.25 -1.84 -8.16
CA PHE A 232 -0.22 -2.83 -8.46
C PHE A 232 0.23 -3.49 -7.15
N VAL A 233 0.50 -4.79 -7.18
CA VAL A 233 0.99 -5.56 -6.01
C VAL A 233 2.23 -6.36 -6.41
N MET A 234 3.30 -6.28 -5.62
CA MET A 234 4.45 -7.19 -5.71
C MET A 234 4.13 -8.47 -4.96
N ASP A 235 3.61 -9.46 -5.68
CA ASP A 235 3.22 -10.75 -5.12
C ASP A 235 4.42 -11.57 -4.64
N ILE A 236 4.19 -12.40 -3.62
CA ILE A 236 5.21 -13.29 -3.03
C ILE A 236 5.82 -14.30 -4.02
N SER A 237 5.18 -14.52 -5.17
CA SER A 237 5.72 -15.31 -6.30
C SER A 237 6.79 -14.60 -7.13
N GLY A 238 7.03 -13.30 -6.88
CA GLY A 238 7.91 -12.46 -7.69
C GLY A 238 7.25 -11.90 -8.95
N GLN A 239 5.91 -11.88 -8.99
CA GLN A 239 5.13 -11.22 -10.04
C GLN A 239 4.55 -9.91 -9.54
N ILE A 240 4.70 -8.85 -10.34
CA ILE A 240 3.87 -7.65 -10.22
C ILE A 240 2.51 -7.97 -10.84
N LYS A 241 1.45 -7.80 -10.06
CA LYS A 241 0.05 -7.98 -10.48
C LYS A 241 -0.63 -6.63 -10.56
N GLN A 242 -1.23 -6.30 -11.71
CA GLN A 242 -2.08 -5.13 -11.88
C GLN A 242 -3.53 -5.54 -11.65
N LEU A 243 -4.18 -4.91 -10.67
CA LEU A 243 -5.50 -5.29 -10.17
C LEU A 243 -6.46 -4.10 -10.23
N SER A 244 -7.70 -4.34 -10.65
CA SER A 244 -8.81 -3.39 -10.49
C SER A 244 -10.03 -4.05 -9.85
N TRP A 245 -10.74 -3.30 -9.03
CA TRP A 245 -11.92 -3.76 -8.32
C TRP A 245 -13.14 -3.81 -9.26
N LEU A 246 -13.81 -4.95 -9.31
CA LEU A 246 -15.07 -5.13 -10.02
C LEU A 246 -16.24 -5.07 -9.05
N GLU A 247 -16.86 -3.89 -8.96
CA GLU A 247 -17.90 -3.59 -7.98
C GLU A 247 -19.17 -4.44 -8.11
N ASN A 248 -19.45 -4.95 -9.32
CA ASN A 248 -20.59 -5.82 -9.61
C ASN A 248 -20.44 -7.26 -9.07
N VAL A 249 -19.21 -7.74 -8.90
CA VAL A 249 -18.91 -9.09 -8.37
C VAL A 249 -18.16 -9.06 -7.03
N LYS A 250 -17.74 -7.88 -6.56
CA LYS A 250 -17.01 -7.65 -5.31
C LYS A 250 -15.67 -8.41 -5.26
N GLU A 251 -14.95 -8.41 -6.37
CA GLU A 251 -13.67 -9.11 -6.52
C GLU A 251 -12.60 -8.24 -7.21
N TRP A 252 -11.33 -8.55 -6.93
CA TRP A 252 -10.17 -7.98 -7.65
C TRP A 252 -9.94 -8.71 -8.97
N ASN A 253 -10.23 -8.05 -10.09
CA ASN A 253 -9.87 -8.55 -11.41
C ASN A 253 -8.39 -8.34 -11.71
N LEU A 254 -7.74 -9.38 -12.25
CA LEU A 254 -6.35 -9.35 -12.68
C LEU A 254 -6.26 -8.84 -14.12
N PHE A 255 -5.74 -7.62 -14.29
CA PHE A 255 -5.58 -7.00 -15.61
C PHE A 255 -4.31 -7.47 -16.32
N SER A 256 -3.17 -7.49 -15.62
CA SER A 256 -1.89 -7.92 -16.18
C SER A 256 -0.94 -8.47 -15.10
N THR A 257 0.06 -9.25 -15.53
CA THR A 257 1.14 -9.77 -14.66
C THR A 257 2.50 -9.69 -15.32
N GLN A 258 3.52 -9.25 -14.58
CA GLN A 258 4.92 -9.31 -15.03
C GLN A 258 5.81 -9.93 -13.95
N PRO A 259 6.64 -10.95 -14.26
CA PRO A 259 6.81 -11.60 -15.56
C PRO A 259 5.58 -12.44 -15.95
N ARG A 260 5.29 -12.53 -17.24
CA ARG A 260 4.27 -13.46 -17.77
C ARG A 260 4.62 -14.93 -17.47
N GLY A 261 3.60 -15.77 -17.32
CA GLY A 261 3.70 -17.22 -17.49
C GLY A 261 4.45 -18.03 -16.41
N ARG A 262 4.91 -17.44 -15.31
CA ARG A 262 5.54 -18.21 -14.22
C ARG A 262 4.51 -18.71 -13.20
N ASN A 263 4.24 -20.02 -13.26
CA ASN A 263 3.66 -20.74 -12.11
C ASN A 263 4.75 -20.94 -11.04
N ILE A 264 4.34 -21.05 -9.77
CA ILE A 264 5.23 -21.26 -8.60
C ILE A 264 6.20 -22.45 -8.81
N SER A 265 5.73 -23.50 -9.50
CA SER A 265 6.53 -24.68 -9.87
C SER A 265 7.72 -24.37 -10.78
N THR A 266 7.61 -23.38 -11.66
CA THR A 266 8.66 -22.97 -12.58
C THR A 266 9.73 -22.17 -11.83
N THR A 267 9.32 -21.22 -10.99
CA THR A 267 10.21 -20.44 -10.13
C THR A 267 11.04 -21.34 -9.21
N LEU A 268 10.45 -22.38 -8.63
CA LEU A 268 11.18 -23.34 -7.78
C LEU A 268 12.23 -24.17 -8.56
N LYS A 269 11.95 -24.56 -9.81
CA LYS A 269 12.91 -25.27 -10.68
C LYS A 269 14.07 -24.37 -11.12
N GLU A 270 13.80 -23.11 -11.42
CA GLU A 270 14.84 -22.14 -11.79
C GLU A 270 15.75 -21.83 -10.58
N LEU A 271 15.17 -21.66 -9.39
CA LEU A 271 15.93 -21.45 -8.15
C LEU A 271 16.79 -22.65 -7.74
N SER A 272 16.37 -23.90 -8.04
CA SER A 272 17.24 -25.07 -7.85
C SER A 272 18.42 -25.09 -8.83
N ASN A 273 18.21 -24.64 -10.08
CA ASN A 273 19.27 -24.59 -11.07
C ASN A 273 20.31 -23.50 -10.76
N ILE A 274 19.88 -22.31 -10.31
CA ILE A 274 20.79 -21.23 -9.90
C ILE A 274 21.71 -21.69 -8.76
N LYS A 275 21.17 -22.37 -7.74
CA LYS A 275 21.96 -22.93 -6.64
C LYS A 275 22.97 -24.00 -7.07
N SER A 276 22.71 -24.73 -8.16
CA SER A 276 23.64 -25.72 -8.69
C SER A 276 24.81 -25.11 -9.47
N ILE A 277 24.63 -23.89 -9.99
CA ILE A 277 25.65 -23.15 -10.73
C ILE A 277 26.58 -22.38 -9.77
N SER A 278 26.08 -21.94 -8.62
CA SER A 278 26.88 -21.28 -7.57
C SER A 278 27.69 -22.24 -6.67
N ALA A 279 27.76 -23.53 -7.01
CA ALA A 279 28.34 -24.58 -6.16
C ALA A 279 29.49 -25.36 -6.84
N ASN A 280 29.94 -24.91 -8.01
CA ASN A 280 31.08 -25.43 -8.78
C ASN A 280 32.13 -24.34 -8.98
#